data_AF-A0AAJ6NHM5-F1
#
_entry.id   AF-A0AAJ6NHM5-F1
#
_cell.length_a   1.000
_cell.length_b   1.000
_cell.length_c   1.000
_cell.angle_alpha   90.00
_cell.angle_beta   90.00
_cell.angle_gamma   90.00
#
_symmetry.space_group_name_H-M   'P 1'
#
loop_
_entity.id
_entity.type
_entity.pdbx_description
1 polymer ?
#
loop_
_entity_poly.entity_id
_entity_poly.type
_entity_poly.pdbx_seq_one_letter_code
_entity_poly.pdbx_strand_id
1 'polypeptide(L)'
;MQDSQNLSDSVSGYRVSIASIVGYVVLALPASIVMGGGLSWLFTFNMTDFEGKRGYAAIFFFMLTAPISFLVSLIALPIMIKKAPKFLPHVMWIFAGLTLLLGLFN
;
A
#
# COMPACT_ATOMS: atom_id res chain seq x y z
N MET A 1 1.45 15.10 49.90
CA MET A 1 1.84 13.82 49.28
C MET A 1 0.63 13.25 48.55
N GLN A 2 0.50 13.55 47.27
CA GLN A 2 -0.17 12.72 46.27
C GLN A 2 0.30 13.27 44.91
N ASP A 3 1.53 12.90 44.60
CA ASP A 3 2.10 13.02 43.25
C ASP A 3 1.33 12.11 42.29
N SER A 4 1.44 12.42 41.00
CA SER A 4 1.23 11.52 39.85
C SER A 4 -0.20 11.26 39.36
N GLN A 5 -0.85 12.27 38.77
CA GLN A 5 -1.88 12.02 37.73
C GLN A 5 -1.75 12.89 36.46
N ASN A 6 -0.67 13.65 36.29
CA ASN A 6 -0.43 14.46 35.09
C ASN A 6 0.63 13.86 34.16
N LEU A 7 0.57 12.54 33.95
CA LEU A 7 1.48 11.81 33.05
C LEU A 7 0.77 11.23 31.82
N SER A 8 -0.46 11.66 31.54
CA SER A 8 -1.23 11.25 30.37
C SER A 8 -1.19 12.23 29.19
N ASP A 9 -0.62 13.43 29.37
CA ASP A 9 -0.65 14.47 28.33
C ASP A 9 0.70 14.69 27.62
N SER A 10 1.75 13.94 27.98
CA SER A 10 3.08 14.10 27.37
C SER A 10 3.38 13.14 26.21
N VAL A 11 2.39 12.76 25.41
CA VAL A 11 2.64 12.23 24.05
C VAL A 11 2.23 13.29 23.04
N SER A 12 2.92 14.42 23.10
CA SER A 12 3.02 15.39 22.02
C SER A 12 3.81 14.76 20.87
N GLY A 13 3.11 14.03 20.01
CA GLY A 13 3.70 13.33 18.88
C GLY A 13 2.60 12.76 18.01
N TYR A 14 2.14 13.55 17.04
CA TYR A 14 1.28 13.17 15.90
C TYR A 14 0.49 11.87 16.10
N ARG A 15 -0.63 11.91 16.84
CA ARG A 15 -1.50 10.73 17.01
C ARG A 15 -2.21 10.44 15.70
N VAL A 16 -1.69 9.48 14.95
CA VAL A 16 -2.37 8.93 13.77
C VAL A 16 -3.65 8.23 14.23
N SER A 17 -4.80 8.65 13.70
CA SER A 17 -6.09 8.06 14.05
C SER A 17 -6.19 6.61 13.58
N ILE A 18 -6.84 5.75 14.38
CA ILE A 18 -7.14 4.36 14.02
C ILE A 18 -7.89 4.31 12.68
N ALA A 19 -8.78 5.27 12.42
CA ALA A 19 -9.49 5.38 11.16
C ALA A 19 -8.55 5.58 9.95
N SER A 20 -7.45 6.32 10.11
CA SER A 20 -6.44 6.52 9.06
C SER A 20 -5.64 5.24 8.79
N ILE A 21 -5.38 4.45 9.83
CA ILE A 21 -4.72 3.14 9.71
C ILE A 21 -5.61 2.16 8.96
N VAL A 22 -6.88 2.05 9.37
CA VAL A 22 -7.86 1.19 8.70
C VAL A 22 -8.06 1.64 7.25
N GLY A 23 -8.23 2.94 7.01
CA GLY A 23 -8.35 3.50 5.66
C GLY A 23 -7.13 3.19 4.79
N TYR A 24 -5.92 3.29 5.34
CA TYR A 24 -4.70 2.93 4.62
C TYR A 24 -4.70 1.45 4.20
N VAL A 25 -5.03 0.53 5.10
CA VAL A 25 -5.04 -0.92 4.80
C VAL A 25 -6.11 -1.25 3.76
N VAL A 26 -7.32 -0.68 3.92
CA VAL A 26 -8.43 -0.87 2.99
C VAL A 26 -8.09 -0.35 1.60
N LEU A 27 -7.37 0.77 1.50
CA LEU A 27 -6.94 1.36 0.22
C LEU A 27 -5.71 0.64 -0.38
N ALA A 28 -4.83 0.08 0.46
CA ALA A 28 -3.64 -0.62 0.00
C ALA A 28 -3.95 -1.92 -0.76
N LEU A 29 -5.04 -2.61 -0.40
CA LEU A 29 -5.51 -3.84 -1.07
C LEU A 29 -5.87 -3.61 -2.55
N PRO A 30 -6.83 -2.74 -2.90
CA PRO A 30 -7.15 -2.45 -4.30
C PRO A 30 -5.98 -1.78 -5.03
N ALA A 31 -5.20 -0.92 -4.37
CA ALA A 31 -4.01 -0.32 -4.99
C ALA A 31 -2.95 -1.37 -5.40
N SER A 32 -2.75 -2.42 -4.61
CA SER A 32 -1.82 -3.50 -4.95
C SER A 32 -2.32 -4.36 -6.12
N ILE A 33 -3.64 -4.55 -6.22
CA ILE A 33 -4.28 -5.23 -7.37
C ILE A 33 -4.06 -4.43 -8.65
N VAL A 34 -4.19 -3.10 -8.61
CA VAL A 34 -3.92 -2.23 -9.78
C VAL A 34 -2.46 -2.30 -10.20
N MET A 35 -1.53 -2.29 -9.24
CA MET A 35 -0.11 -2.45 -9.53
C MET A 35 0.20 -3.81 -10.16
N GLY A 36 -0.43 -4.88 -9.66
CA GLY A 36 -0.45 -6.18 -10.33
C GLY A 36 -0.96 -6.00 -11.76
N GLY A 37 -2.26 -5.72 -11.94
CA GLY A 37 -2.92 -5.64 -13.25
C GLY A 37 -2.22 -4.75 -14.28
N GLY A 38 -1.70 -3.58 -13.89
CA GLY A 38 -0.94 -2.70 -14.78
C GLY A 38 0.36 -3.34 -15.28
N LEU A 39 1.06 -4.10 -14.43
CA LEU A 39 2.24 -4.84 -14.82
C LEU A 39 1.90 -6.00 -15.78
N SER A 40 0.75 -6.66 -15.58
CA SER A 40 0.23 -7.66 -16.53
C SER A 40 -0.02 -7.04 -17.89
N TRP A 41 -0.70 -5.89 -17.90
CA TRP A 41 -1.08 -5.20 -19.12
C TRP A 41 0.17 -4.80 -19.93
N LEU A 42 1.19 -4.24 -19.28
CA LEU A 42 2.47 -3.90 -19.92
C LEU A 42 3.15 -5.12 -20.55
N PHE A 43 3.05 -6.29 -19.91
CA PHE A 43 3.59 -7.54 -20.44
C PHE A 43 2.78 -8.13 -21.58
N THR A 44 1.45 -8.05 -21.52
CA THR A 44 0.57 -8.44 -22.63
C THR A 44 0.87 -7.64 -23.90
N PHE A 45 1.25 -6.36 -23.77
CA PHE A 45 1.73 -5.56 -24.89
C PHE A 45 3.08 -6.01 -25.47
N ASN A 46 3.92 -6.68 -24.67
CA ASN A 46 5.23 -7.19 -25.07
C ASN A 46 5.22 -8.72 -25.25
N MET A 47 4.05 -9.32 -25.51
CA MET A 47 3.84 -10.78 -25.51
C MET A 47 4.79 -11.56 -26.42
N THR A 48 5.24 -10.95 -27.51
CA THR A 48 6.19 -11.54 -28.47
C THR A 48 7.54 -11.90 -27.83
N ASP A 49 7.94 -11.23 -26.75
CA ASP A 49 9.19 -11.50 -26.02
C ASP A 49 9.05 -12.58 -24.93
N PHE A 50 7.81 -13.02 -24.64
CA PHE A 50 7.48 -13.87 -23.48
C PHE A 50 6.93 -15.25 -23.85
N GLU A 51 7.33 -15.80 -25.00
CA GLU A 51 7.00 -17.19 -25.34
C GLU A 51 7.88 -18.23 -24.58
N GLY A 52 7.30 -19.40 -24.30
CA GLY A 52 8.01 -20.53 -23.69
C GLY A 52 8.37 -20.35 -22.20
N LYS A 53 9.56 -20.81 -21.80
CA LYS A 53 9.99 -20.81 -20.38
C LYS A 53 10.00 -19.41 -19.74
N ARG A 54 10.22 -18.35 -20.54
CA ARG A 54 10.23 -16.95 -20.07
C ARG A 54 8.83 -16.45 -19.71
N GLY A 55 7.80 -16.88 -20.44
CA GLY A 55 6.40 -16.57 -20.13
C GLY A 55 5.94 -17.20 -18.82
N TYR A 56 6.28 -18.47 -18.57
CA TYR A 56 5.97 -19.12 -17.30
C TYR A 56 6.64 -18.45 -16.09
N ALA A 57 7.88 -18.00 -16.24
CA ALA A 57 8.54 -17.22 -15.20
C ALA A 57 7.84 -15.87 -14.96
N ALA A 58 7.45 -15.17 -16.03
CA ALA A 58 6.74 -13.89 -15.94
C ALA A 58 5.40 -14.01 -15.18
N ILE A 59 4.63 -15.07 -15.42
CA ILE A 59 3.36 -15.34 -14.70
C ILE A 59 3.61 -15.50 -13.19
N PHE A 60 4.70 -16.18 -12.80
CA PHE A 60 5.04 -16.35 -11.39
C PHE A 60 5.39 -15.00 -10.73
N PHE A 61 6.19 -14.17 -11.39
CA PHE A 61 6.48 -12.81 -10.91
C PHE A 61 5.22 -11.95 -10.82
N PHE A 62 4.30 -12.08 -11.77
CA PHE A 62 3.02 -11.39 -11.75
C PHE A 62 2.18 -11.75 -10.53
N MET A 63 2.00 -13.05 -10.29
CA MET A 63 1.20 -13.55 -9.17
C MET A 63 1.76 -13.09 -7.82
N LEU A 64 3.08 -12.88 -7.74
CA LEU A 64 3.75 -12.36 -6.55
C LEU A 64 3.73 -10.82 -6.45
N THR A 65 3.56 -10.08 -7.53
CA THR A 65 3.65 -8.61 -7.54
C THR A 65 2.58 -7.96 -6.65
N ALA A 66 1.33 -8.39 -6.78
CA ALA A 66 0.23 -7.90 -5.95
C ALA A 66 0.41 -8.20 -4.45
N PRO A 67 0.69 -9.44 -4.01
CA PRO A 67 0.89 -9.71 -2.59
C PRO A 67 2.17 -9.07 -2.03
N ILE A 68 3.26 -9.01 -2.80
CA ILE A 68 4.50 -8.34 -2.35
C ILE A 68 4.26 -6.84 -2.19
N SER A 69 3.61 -6.16 -3.14
CA SER A 69 3.31 -4.74 -3.03
C SER A 69 2.39 -4.41 -1.86
N PHE A 70 1.44 -5.29 -1.55
CA PHE A 70 0.63 -5.19 -0.34
C PHE A 70 1.45 -5.37 0.95
N LEU A 71 2.32 -6.38 1.01
CA LEU A 71 3.22 -6.62 2.15
C LEU A 71 4.17 -5.44 2.39
N VAL A 72 4.75 -4.88 1.33
CA VAL A 72 5.59 -3.68 1.42
C VAL A 72 4.81 -2.51 2.00
N SER A 73 3.55 -2.32 1.58
CA SER A 73 2.68 -1.27 2.12
C SER A 73 2.36 -1.49 3.61
N LEU A 74 2.13 -2.73 4.03
CA LEU A 74 1.92 -3.07 5.45
C LEU A 74 3.16 -2.80 6.31
N ILE A 75 4.36 -3.03 5.79
CA ILE A 75 5.62 -2.74 6.51
C ILE A 75 5.93 -1.23 6.50
N ALA A 76 5.59 -0.53 5.41
CA ALA A 76 5.79 0.91 5.29
C ALA A 76 4.90 1.69 6.28
N LEU A 77 3.69 1.18 6.57
CA LEU A 77 2.74 1.79 7.48
C LEU A 77 3.31 2.09 8.90
N PRO A 78 3.84 1.12 9.67
CA PRO A 78 4.42 1.41 10.99
C PRO A 78 5.64 2.33 10.90
N ILE A 79 6.42 2.26 9.82
CA ILE A 79 7.56 3.16 9.59
C ILE A 79 7.06 4.60 9.41
N MET A 80 6.02 4.81 8.60
CA MET A 80 5.43 6.11 8.36
C MET A 80 4.78 6.70 9.61
N ILE A 81 4.04 5.90 10.38
CA ILE A 81 3.44 6.33 11.65
C ILE A 81 4.53 6.79 12.64
N LYS A 82 5.67 6.08 12.70
CA LYS A 82 6.72 6.33 13.70
C LYS A 82 7.73 7.41 13.29
N LYS A 83 8.17 7.44 12.02
CA LYS A 83 9.24 8.33 11.55
C LYS A 83 8.76 9.53 10.75
N ALA A 84 7.68 9.41 9.99
CA ALA A 84 7.34 10.42 9.00
C ALA A 84 5.82 10.50 8.74
N PRO A 85 5.02 10.85 9.76
CA PRO A 85 3.56 10.73 9.67
C PRO A 85 2.93 11.77 8.74
N LYS A 86 3.68 12.82 8.38
CA LYS A 86 3.29 13.82 7.37
C LYS A 86 3.05 13.22 5.98
N PHE A 87 3.66 12.07 5.66
CA PHE A 87 3.49 11.41 4.36
C PHE A 87 2.24 10.51 4.31
N LEU A 88 1.69 10.12 5.46
CA LEU A 88 0.52 9.25 5.53
C LEU A 88 -0.67 9.73 4.68
N PRO A 89 -1.12 11.01 4.78
CA PRO A 89 -2.22 11.48 3.95
C PRO A 89 -1.88 11.49 2.45
N HIS A 90 -0.64 11.80 2.06
CA HIS A 90 -0.23 11.75 0.65
C HIS A 90 -0.30 10.33 0.08
N VAL A 91 0.22 9.34 0.82
CA VAL A 91 0.19 7.94 0.38
C VAL A 91 -1.25 7.42 0.31
N MET A 92 -2.09 7.79 1.28
CA MET A 92 -3.52 7.45 1.23
C MET A 92 -4.21 8.06 0.00
N TRP A 93 -3.85 9.29 -0.40
CA TRP A 93 -4.41 9.93 -1.60
C TRP A 93 -3.98 9.20 -2.87
N ILE A 94 -2.72 8.76 -2.95
CA ILE A 94 -2.20 7.94 -4.05
C ILE A 94 -2.97 6.61 -4.11
N PHE A 95 -3.12 5.91 -2.98
CA PHE A 95 -3.87 4.66 -2.95
C PHE A 95 -5.35 4.85 -3.29
N ALA A 96 -5.97 5.95 -2.85
CA ALA A 96 -7.33 6.30 -3.24
C ALA A 96 -7.45 6.54 -4.76
N GLY A 97 -6.50 7.25 -5.36
CA GLY A 97 -6.45 7.43 -6.82
C GLY A 97 -6.31 6.12 -7.58
N LEU A 98 -5.39 5.25 -7.16
CA LEU A 98 -5.23 3.90 -7.72
C LEU A 98 -6.50 3.07 -7.56
N THR A 99 -7.11 3.08 -6.38
CA THR A 99 -8.35 2.34 -6.08
C THR A 99 -9.53 2.83 -6.92
N LEU A 100 -9.65 4.14 -7.08
CA LEU A 100 -10.68 4.75 -7.90
C LEU A 100 -10.48 4.37 -9.38
N LEU A 101 -9.23 4.36 -9.84
CA LEU A 101 -8.89 3.88 -11.18
C LEU A 101 -9.33 2.42 -11.37
N LEU A 102 -9.08 1.53 -10.39
CA LEU A 102 -9.59 0.16 -10.44
C LEU A 102 -11.11 0.12 -10.60
N GLY A 103 -11.85 0.89 -9.80
CA GLY A 103 -13.32 0.92 -9.82
C GLY A 103 -13.92 1.58 -11.07
N LEU A 104 -13.13 2.34 -11.83
CA LEU A 104 -13.56 2.99 -13.08
C LEU A 104 -13.31 2.11 -14.31
N PHE A 105 -12.30 1.25 -14.25
CA PHE A 105 -11.90 0.34 -15.34
C PHE A 105 -12.40 -1.10 -15.16
N ASN A 106 -13.20 -1.36 -14.12
CA ASN A 106 -13.80 -2.66 -13.81
C ASN A 106 -15.33 -2.56 -13.85
#